data_AF-A0A437A8C7-F1
#
_entry.id   AF-A0A437A8C7-F1
#
_cell.length_a   1.000
_cell.length_b   1.000
_cell.length_c   1.000
_cell.angle_alpha   90.00
_cell.angle_beta   90.00
_cell.angle_gamma   90.00
#
_symmetry.space_group_name_H-M   'P 1'
#
loop_
_entity.id
_entity.type
_entity.pdbx_description
1 polymer ?
#
loop_
_entity_poly.entity_id
_entity_poly.type
_entity_poly.pdbx_seq_one_letter_code
_entity_poly.pdbx_strand_id
1 'polypeptide(L)'
;MRTPASIPSLHLNIDISDPSKLLSTKYPAKSHARRTAQALNLKQGLIYLSGEISRNNEDSDMLAVFRQKRYFYYLTGYDLPDGHVTYDIETDTLTLWILRPDPREKLWSGPSPTPKTLLQTHDIDMANYTSSLPTTVQAYAVSQPTSKIHILHHQYPQSPPPSTPAAQTPI
;
A
#
# COMPACT_ATOMS: atom_id res chain seq x y z
N MET A 1 8.09 -48.84 -16.25
CA MET A 1 8.74 -47.68 -16.91
C MET A 1 7.67 -46.62 -17.13
N ARG A 2 7.74 -45.47 -16.46
CA ARG A 2 6.70 -44.41 -16.47
C ARG A 2 7.20 -43.27 -17.36
N THR A 3 6.49 -42.97 -18.45
CA THR A 3 6.79 -41.85 -19.36
C THR A 3 6.61 -40.52 -18.63
N PRO A 4 7.54 -39.54 -18.75
CA PRO A 4 7.34 -38.22 -18.16
C PRO A 4 6.31 -37.43 -18.98
N ALA A 5 5.37 -36.79 -18.29
CA ALA A 5 4.35 -35.94 -18.89
C ALA A 5 4.98 -34.69 -19.53
N SER A 6 4.58 -34.39 -20.77
CA SER A 6 4.97 -33.19 -21.51
C SER A 6 4.39 -31.95 -20.83
N ILE A 7 5.25 -31.05 -20.35
CA ILE A 7 4.85 -29.75 -19.79
C ILE A 7 4.34 -28.87 -20.95
N PRO A 8 3.13 -28.29 -20.87
CA PRO A 8 2.67 -27.37 -21.90
C PRO A 8 3.49 -26.08 -21.85
N SER A 9 4.20 -25.78 -22.94
CA SER A 9 4.92 -24.53 -23.14
C SER A 9 3.91 -23.38 -23.28
N LEU A 10 3.79 -22.54 -22.25
CA LEU A 10 3.06 -21.28 -22.33
C LEU A 10 3.89 -20.28 -23.14
N HIS A 11 3.61 -20.17 -24.43
CA HIS A 11 4.12 -19.05 -25.24
C HIS A 11 3.24 -17.83 -24.98
N LEU A 12 3.79 -16.86 -24.24
CA LEU A 12 3.16 -15.57 -23.99
C LEU A 12 3.48 -14.66 -25.19
N ASN A 13 2.61 -14.67 -26.21
CA ASN A 13 2.67 -13.69 -27.29
C ASN A 13 2.15 -12.36 -26.76
N ILE A 14 3.06 -11.47 -26.36
CA ILE A 14 2.73 -10.07 -26.07
C ILE A 14 2.73 -9.35 -27.41
N ASP A 15 1.54 -9.14 -27.97
CA ASP A 15 1.37 -8.36 -29.20
C ASP A 15 1.42 -6.87 -28.84
N ILE A 16 2.60 -6.25 -29.04
CA ILE A 16 2.81 -4.82 -28.73
C ILE A 16 2.35 -4.03 -29.95
N SER A 17 1.03 -3.93 -30.12
CA SER A 17 0.43 -3.22 -31.26
C SER A 17 0.58 -1.70 -31.17
N ASP A 18 0.92 -1.15 -29.99
CA ASP A 18 1.10 0.29 -29.79
C ASP A 18 2.06 0.60 -28.61
N PRO A 19 3.28 1.11 -28.87
CA PRO A 19 4.25 1.45 -27.82
C PRO A 19 3.80 2.62 -26.93
N SER A 20 2.87 3.47 -27.39
CA SER A 20 2.32 4.57 -26.58
C SER A 20 1.42 4.06 -25.44
N LYS A 21 0.85 2.87 -25.59
CA LYS A 21 0.01 2.21 -24.58
C LYS A 21 0.84 1.73 -23.37
N LEU A 22 2.09 1.33 -23.59
CA LEU A 22 3.04 0.99 -22.52
C LEU A 22 3.45 2.23 -21.69
N LEU A 23 3.58 3.39 -22.33
CA LEU A 23 3.87 4.67 -21.67
C LEU A 23 2.66 5.25 -20.92
N SER A 24 1.44 4.80 -21.24
CA SER A 24 0.18 5.26 -20.66
C SER A 24 -0.39 4.33 -19.58
N THR A 25 0.31 3.24 -19.22
CA THR A 25 -0.24 2.26 -18.28
C THR A 25 -0.10 2.79 -16.85
N LYS A 26 -1.23 3.17 -16.25
CA LYS A 26 -1.29 3.57 -14.84
C LYS A 26 -0.86 2.41 -13.93
N TYR A 27 -0.32 2.73 -12.75
CA TYR A 27 -0.08 1.72 -11.72
C TYR A 27 -1.42 1.05 -11.34
N PRO A 28 -1.55 -0.30 -11.34
CA PRO A 28 -2.83 -1.00 -11.22
C PRO A 28 -3.33 -1.14 -9.76
N ALA A 29 -3.35 -0.03 -9.02
CA ALA A 29 -3.70 0.03 -7.60
C ALA A 29 -5.08 -0.56 -7.29
N LYS A 30 -6.11 -0.21 -8.07
CA LYS A 30 -7.47 -0.71 -7.88
C LYS A 30 -7.58 -2.23 -8.02
N SER A 31 -6.86 -2.83 -8.98
CA SER A 31 -6.78 -4.29 -9.11
C SER A 31 -6.15 -4.93 -7.86
N HIS A 32 -5.10 -4.32 -7.30
CA HIS A 32 -4.46 -4.79 -6.08
C HIS A 32 -5.37 -4.68 -4.85
N ALA A 33 -6.15 -3.60 -4.73
CA ALA A 33 -7.12 -3.41 -3.65
C ALA A 33 -8.22 -4.49 -3.68
N ARG A 34 -8.83 -4.73 -4.86
CA ARG A 34 -9.84 -5.78 -5.05
C ARG A 34 -9.30 -7.17 -4.72
N ARG A 35 -8.09 -7.52 -5.18
CA ARG A 35 -7.44 -8.80 -4.86
C ARG A 35 -7.18 -8.94 -3.37
N THR A 36 -6.77 -7.87 -2.70
CA THR A 36 -6.54 -7.87 -1.25
C THR A 36 -7.83 -8.11 -0.48
N ALA A 37 -8.92 -7.42 -0.83
CA ALA A 37 -10.22 -7.65 -0.21
C ALA A 37 -10.73 -9.09 -0.43
N GLN A 38 -10.56 -9.63 -1.64
CA GLN A 38 -10.89 -11.01 -1.96
C GLN A 38 -10.05 -12.02 -1.15
N ALA A 39 -8.74 -11.82 -1.07
CA ALA A 39 -7.83 -12.70 -0.34
C ALA A 39 -8.13 -12.71 1.17
N LEU A 40 -8.62 -11.60 1.72
CA LEU A 40 -9.05 -11.47 3.11
C LEU A 40 -10.51 -11.90 3.34
N ASN A 41 -11.21 -12.33 2.28
CA ASN A 41 -12.64 -12.68 2.30
C ASN A 41 -13.52 -11.56 2.89
N LEU A 42 -13.17 -10.31 2.63
CA LEU A 42 -13.90 -9.14 3.08
C LEU A 42 -14.94 -8.74 2.03
N LYS A 43 -16.21 -8.71 2.45
CA LYS A 43 -17.34 -8.34 1.57
C LYS A 43 -17.81 -6.90 1.74
N GLN A 44 -17.47 -6.29 2.87
CA GLN A 44 -17.91 -4.94 3.26
C GLN A 44 -16.92 -4.31 4.24
N GLY A 45 -17.00 -2.99 4.35
CA GLY A 45 -16.18 -2.19 5.24
C GLY A 45 -15.05 -1.44 4.54
N LEU A 46 -14.28 -0.72 5.34
CA LEU A 46 -13.20 0.16 4.90
C LEU A 46 -11.85 -0.47 5.24
N ILE A 47 -11.06 -0.80 4.24
CA ILE A 47 -9.66 -1.17 4.46
C ILE A 47 -8.85 0.11 4.67
N TYR A 48 -8.06 0.17 5.73
CA TYR A 48 -7.11 1.24 6.00
C TYR A 48 -5.70 0.69 6.13
N LEU A 49 -4.74 1.39 5.51
CA LEU A 49 -3.33 1.08 5.63
C LEU A 49 -2.49 2.36 5.62
N SER A 50 -1.58 2.46 6.59
CA SER A 50 -0.58 3.52 6.65
C SER A 50 0.71 3.11 5.95
N GLY A 51 1.33 4.07 5.28
CA GLY A 51 2.67 3.97 4.73
C GLY A 51 3.75 4.12 5.81
N GLU A 52 4.99 4.19 5.35
CA GLU A 52 6.16 4.50 6.16
C GLU A 52 6.26 6.01 6.38
N ILE A 53 6.77 6.39 7.54
CA ILE A 53 7.05 7.78 7.90
C ILE A 53 8.53 8.08 7.70
N SER A 54 8.86 9.31 7.33
CA SER A 54 10.25 9.75 7.34
C SER A 54 10.76 9.81 8.77
N ARG A 55 12.02 9.40 8.98
CA ARG A 55 12.71 9.54 10.26
C ARG A 55 14.15 9.98 10.03
N ASN A 56 14.71 10.63 11.03
CA ASN A 56 16.13 10.90 11.07
C ASN A 56 16.91 9.67 11.57
N ASN A 57 18.21 9.65 11.31
CA ASN A 57 19.10 8.70 11.95
C ASN A 57 19.19 9.01 13.46
N GLU A 58 19.49 7.98 14.26
CA GLU A 58 19.69 8.14 15.69
C GLU A 58 20.79 9.18 15.96
N ASP A 59 20.49 10.14 16.85
CA ASP A 59 21.37 11.25 17.23
C ASP A 59 21.88 12.13 16.07
N SER A 60 21.17 12.19 14.95
CA SER A 60 21.55 12.99 13.78
C SER A 60 20.36 13.73 13.19
N ASP A 61 20.56 14.95 12.72
CA ASP A 61 19.57 15.69 11.94
C ASP A 61 19.46 15.20 10.48
N MET A 62 20.26 14.19 10.10
CA MET A 62 20.23 13.59 8.76
C MET A 62 19.09 12.58 8.63
N LEU A 63 18.33 12.67 7.53
CA LEU A 63 17.30 11.70 7.19
C LEU A 63 17.90 10.28 7.04
N ALA A 64 17.20 9.30 7.59
CA ALA A 64 17.50 7.90 7.35
C ALA A 64 17.10 7.52 5.91
N VAL A 65 17.69 6.44 5.39
CA VAL A 65 17.31 5.89 4.09
C VAL A 65 15.83 5.50 4.13
N PHE A 66 15.03 6.15 3.28
CA PHE A 66 13.60 5.88 3.18
C PHE A 66 13.36 4.57 2.45
N ARG A 67 12.43 3.77 2.98
CA ARG A 67 11.93 2.58 2.31
C ARG A 67 10.45 2.39 2.67
N GLN A 68 9.60 2.37 1.66
CA GLN A 68 8.17 2.19 1.86
C GLN A 68 7.81 0.78 2.39
N LYS A 69 6.73 0.71 3.17
CA LYS A 69 6.12 -0.54 3.62
C LYS A 69 5.59 -1.35 2.44
N ARG A 70 5.96 -2.63 2.38
CA ARG A 70 5.64 -3.50 1.21
C ARG A 70 4.14 -3.59 0.91
N TYR A 71 3.29 -3.74 1.92
CA TYR A 71 1.85 -3.85 1.70
C TYR A 71 1.25 -2.53 1.19
N PHE A 72 1.76 -1.40 1.70
CA PHE A 72 1.34 -0.09 1.25
C PHE A 72 1.77 0.15 -0.20
N TYR A 73 3.05 -0.09 -0.50
CA TYR A 73 3.58 0.04 -1.85
C TYR A 73 2.86 -0.88 -2.84
N TYR A 74 2.58 -2.14 -2.48
CA TYR A 74 1.81 -3.06 -3.33
C TYR A 74 0.42 -2.52 -3.66
N LEU A 75 -0.30 -1.98 -2.67
CA LEU A 75 -1.64 -1.44 -2.91
C LEU A 75 -1.64 -0.15 -3.72
N THR A 76 -0.67 0.73 -3.50
CA THR A 76 -0.75 2.11 -3.98
C THR A 76 0.24 2.47 -5.05
N GLY A 77 1.40 1.80 -5.14
CA GLY A 77 2.53 2.22 -5.97
C GLY A 77 3.24 3.49 -5.48
N TYR A 78 2.79 4.09 -4.38
CA TYR A 78 3.29 5.36 -3.87
C TYR A 78 4.53 5.15 -2.97
N ASP A 79 5.66 5.73 -3.37
CA ASP A 79 6.97 5.53 -2.73
C ASP A 79 7.53 6.79 -2.04
N LEU A 80 6.64 7.60 -1.47
CA LEU A 80 6.99 8.76 -0.66
C LEU A 80 6.46 8.61 0.77
N PRO A 81 7.04 9.32 1.75
CA PRO A 81 6.65 9.21 3.15
C PRO A 81 5.24 9.73 3.42
N ASP A 82 4.72 9.35 4.59
CA ASP A 82 3.47 9.87 5.17
C ASP A 82 2.24 9.69 4.26
N GLY A 83 2.27 8.64 3.44
CA GLY A 83 1.13 8.21 2.64
C GLY A 83 0.16 7.35 3.45
N HIS A 84 -1.14 7.47 3.18
CA HIS A 84 -2.17 6.57 3.71
C HIS A 84 -3.10 6.15 2.59
N VAL A 85 -3.75 4.99 2.72
CA VAL A 85 -4.73 4.52 1.74
C VAL A 85 -5.96 4.01 2.46
N THR A 86 -7.12 4.34 1.89
CA THR A 86 -8.40 3.78 2.29
C THR A 86 -9.07 3.14 1.08
N TYR A 87 -9.62 1.95 1.25
CA TYR A 87 -10.40 1.25 0.22
C TYR A 87 -11.75 0.84 0.78
N ASP A 88 -12.82 1.46 0.29
CA ASP A 88 -14.19 1.08 0.61
C ASP A 88 -14.62 -0.05 -0.32
N ILE A 89 -14.87 -1.21 0.27
CA ILE A 89 -15.19 -2.43 -0.47
C ILE A 89 -16.59 -2.35 -1.10
N GLU A 90 -17.54 -1.67 -0.44
CA GLU A 90 -18.93 -1.60 -0.90
C GLU A 90 -19.07 -0.71 -2.14
N THR A 91 -18.42 0.46 -2.09
CA THR A 91 -18.43 1.43 -3.20
C THR A 91 -17.32 1.17 -4.21
N ASP A 92 -16.43 0.20 -3.92
CA ASP A 92 -15.21 -0.07 -4.68
C ASP A 92 -14.37 1.21 -4.89
N THR A 93 -14.28 2.06 -3.86
CA THR A 93 -13.59 3.36 -3.93
C THR A 93 -12.22 3.29 -3.28
N LEU A 94 -11.16 3.52 -4.05
CA LEU A 94 -9.77 3.57 -3.58
C LEU A 94 -9.28 5.02 -3.49
N THR A 95 -8.96 5.45 -2.27
CA THR A 95 -8.48 6.81 -1.98
C THR A 95 -7.05 6.77 -1.46
N LEU A 96 -6.15 7.49 -2.14
CA LEU A 96 -4.77 7.72 -1.71
C LEU A 96 -4.65 9.07 -1.01
N TRP A 97 -4.07 9.07 0.18
CA TRP A 97 -3.86 10.25 1.01
C TRP A 97 -2.37 10.56 1.06
N ILE A 98 -1.98 11.76 0.67
CA ILE A 98 -0.56 12.17 0.63
C ILE A 98 -0.30 13.36 1.52
N LEU A 99 0.93 13.48 2.01
CA LEU A 99 1.36 14.67 2.73
C LEU A 99 1.32 15.89 1.81
N ARG A 100 0.87 17.02 2.34
CA ARG A 100 0.94 18.29 1.62
C ARG A 100 2.42 18.73 1.56
N PRO A 101 2.98 18.98 0.37
CA PRO A 101 4.37 19.43 0.26
C PRO A 101 4.56 20.80 0.93
N ASP A 102 5.63 20.98 1.70
CA ASP A 102 6.03 22.30 2.21
C ASP A 102 6.59 23.13 1.03
N PRO A 103 6.02 24.33 0.76
CA PRO A 103 6.57 25.24 -0.24
C PRO A 103 8.07 25.56 -0.05
N ARG A 104 8.58 25.55 1.18
CA ARG A 104 9.99 25.84 1.51
C ARG A 104 10.91 24.68 1.15
N GLU A 105 10.46 23.44 1.34
CA GLU A 105 11.25 22.24 1.05
C GLU A 105 11.29 21.91 -0.44
N LYS A 106 10.30 22.37 -1.22
CA LYS A 106 10.21 22.11 -2.66
C LYS A 106 11.47 22.52 -3.44
N LEU A 107 12.18 23.54 -2.98
CA LEU A 107 13.43 23.99 -3.60
C LEU A 107 14.55 22.93 -3.51
N TRP A 108 14.56 22.16 -2.42
CA TRP A 108 15.62 21.20 -2.09
C TRP A 108 15.24 19.76 -2.46
N SER A 109 14.00 19.37 -2.22
CA SER A 109 13.49 18.00 -2.40
C SER A 109 12.93 17.72 -3.79
N GLY A 110 12.82 18.76 -4.63
CA GLY A 110 12.24 18.65 -5.97
C GLY A 110 10.70 18.59 -5.97
N PRO A 111 10.09 18.30 -7.13
CA PRO A 111 8.65 18.30 -7.27
C PRO A 111 8.01 17.07 -6.61
N SER A 112 7.21 17.29 -5.56
CA SER A 112 6.34 16.25 -5.01
C SER A 112 5.09 16.05 -5.88
N PRO A 113 4.57 14.81 -5.99
CA PRO A 113 3.36 14.53 -6.74
C PRO A 113 2.17 15.24 -6.11
N THR A 114 1.30 15.79 -6.97
CA THR A 114 0.03 16.38 -6.55
C THR A 114 -1.08 15.33 -6.61
N PRO A 115 -2.21 15.52 -5.92
CA PRO A 115 -3.36 14.64 -6.07
C PRO A 115 -3.81 14.46 -7.54
N LYS A 116 -3.78 15.54 -8.32
CA LYS A 116 -4.09 15.50 -9.76
C LYS A 116 -3.12 14.61 -10.53
N THR A 117 -1.81 14.70 -10.24
CA THR A 117 -0.79 13.86 -10.85
C THR A 117 -1.01 12.39 -10.51
N LEU A 118 -1.37 12.08 -9.26
CA LEU A 118 -1.61 10.70 -8.81
C LEU A 118 -2.82 10.08 -9.51
N LEU A 119 -3.92 10.81 -9.68
CA LEU A 119 -5.09 10.35 -10.44
C LEU A 119 -4.75 10.03 -11.92
N GLN A 120 -3.71 10.67 -12.46
CA GLN A 120 -3.25 10.44 -13.83
C GLN A 120 -2.30 9.24 -13.93
N THR A 121 -1.45 9.01 -12.93
CA THR A 121 -0.39 7.98 -12.97
C THR A 121 -0.79 6.67 -12.27
N HIS A 122 -1.76 6.70 -11.37
CA HIS A 122 -2.23 5.55 -10.61
C HIS A 122 -3.71 5.29 -10.90
N ASP A 123 -4.08 4.01 -10.99
CA ASP A 123 -5.46 3.57 -11.13
C ASP A 123 -6.16 3.62 -9.76
N ILE A 124 -6.49 4.84 -9.34
CA ILE A 124 -7.16 5.19 -8.07
C ILE A 124 -8.35 6.11 -8.37
N ASP A 125 -9.35 6.12 -7.50
CA ASP A 125 -10.56 6.94 -7.68
C ASP A 125 -10.39 8.36 -7.13
N MET A 126 -9.70 8.47 -6.00
CA MET A 126 -9.52 9.73 -5.30
C MET A 126 -8.09 9.88 -4.78
N ALA A 127 -7.59 11.11 -4.82
CA ALA A 127 -6.35 11.48 -4.15
C ALA A 127 -6.61 12.75 -3.34
N ASN A 128 -6.18 12.77 -2.08
CA ASN A 128 -6.40 13.89 -1.16
C ASN A 128 -5.20 14.09 -0.23
N TYR A 129 -5.21 15.17 0.54
CA TYR A 129 -4.18 15.40 1.56
C TYR A 129 -4.52 14.70 2.89
N THR A 130 -3.50 14.23 3.59
CA THR A 130 -3.63 13.56 4.90
C THR A 130 -4.35 14.39 5.95
N SER A 131 -4.32 15.71 5.86
CA SER A 131 -5.05 16.62 6.76
C SER A 131 -6.56 16.35 6.80
N SER A 132 -7.14 15.83 5.72
CA SER A 132 -8.58 15.55 5.62
C SER A 132 -8.94 14.12 6.02
N LEU A 133 -7.97 13.23 6.17
CA LEU A 133 -8.19 11.82 6.48
C LEU A 133 -8.99 11.60 7.78
N PRO A 134 -8.66 12.24 8.93
CA PRO A 134 -9.39 11.99 10.17
C PRO A 134 -10.88 12.32 10.05
N THR A 135 -11.20 13.46 9.43
CA THR A 135 -12.58 13.88 9.20
C THR A 135 -13.31 12.93 8.26
N THR A 136 -12.66 12.46 7.18
CA THR A 136 -13.29 11.52 6.25
C THR A 136 -13.54 10.15 6.88
N VAL A 137 -12.59 9.62 7.65
CA VAL A 137 -12.77 8.34 8.35
C VAL A 137 -13.86 8.44 9.42
N GLN A 138 -13.92 9.56 10.14
CA GLN A 138 -15.00 9.82 11.10
C GLN A 138 -16.37 9.90 10.40
N ALA A 139 -16.46 10.63 9.28
CA ALA A 139 -17.69 10.73 8.50
C ALA A 139 -18.13 9.35 7.97
N TYR A 140 -17.18 8.53 7.51
CA TYR A 140 -17.46 7.15 7.10
C TYR A 140 -18.06 6.34 8.26
N ALA A 141 -17.42 6.36 9.44
CA ALA A 141 -17.89 5.62 10.62
C ALA A 141 -19.30 6.06 11.08
N VAL A 142 -19.62 7.35 10.96
CA VAL A 142 -20.97 7.88 11.28
C VAL A 142 -21.99 7.45 10.23
N SER A 143 -21.62 7.48 8.94
CA SER A 143 -22.53 7.14 7.83
C SER A 143 -22.83 5.64 7.73
N GLN A 144 -21.89 4.79 8.13
CA GLN A 144 -21.98 3.34 8.04
C GLN A 144 -21.69 2.69 9.40
N PRO A 145 -22.60 2.78 10.38
CA PRO A 145 -22.36 2.29 11.74
C PRO A 145 -22.15 0.78 11.85
N THR A 146 -22.62 0.02 10.86
CA THR A 146 -22.46 -1.44 10.77
C THR A 146 -21.17 -1.88 10.08
N SER A 147 -20.51 -0.97 9.35
CA SER A 147 -19.33 -1.27 8.56
C SER A 147 -18.08 -1.23 9.41
N LYS A 148 -17.20 -2.23 9.22
CA LYS A 148 -15.96 -2.35 9.99
C LYS A 148 -14.81 -1.66 9.26
N ILE A 149 -13.93 -1.01 10.02
CA ILE A 149 -12.67 -0.48 9.50
C ILE A 149 -11.58 -1.54 9.76
N HIS A 150 -11.01 -2.09 8.70
CA HIS A 150 -9.98 -3.14 8.75
C HIS A 150 -8.61 -2.50 8.62
N ILE A 151 -7.80 -2.57 9.68
CA ILE A 151 -6.45 -2.00 9.67
C ILE A 151 -5.45 -3.14 9.40
N LEU A 152 -4.85 -3.15 8.20
CA LEU A 152 -4.06 -4.30 7.74
C LEU A 152 -2.64 -4.36 8.31
N HIS A 153 -2.17 -3.30 8.95
CA HIS A 153 -0.82 -3.30 9.51
C HIS A 153 -0.71 -2.44 10.77
N HIS A 154 -0.69 -3.12 11.92
CA HIS A 154 -0.04 -2.65 13.14
C HIS A 154 1.06 -3.66 13.43
N GLN A 155 2.33 -3.27 13.31
CA GLN A 155 3.42 -4.15 13.71
C GLN A 155 3.33 -4.36 15.22
N TYR A 156 2.85 -5.53 15.63
CA TYR A 156 3.14 -6.05 16.96
C TYR A 156 4.64 -6.40 17.00
N PRO A 157 5.38 -6.03 18.05
CA PRO A 157 6.69 -6.61 18.29
C PRO A 157 6.51 -8.13 18.37
N GLN A 158 7.33 -8.88 17.63
CA GLN A 158 7.38 -10.33 17.76
C GLN A 158 7.70 -10.64 19.22
N SER A 159 6.79 -11.32 19.94
CA SER A 159 7.15 -11.87 21.24
C SER A 159 8.29 -12.86 21.02
N PRO A 160 9.39 -12.79 21.80
CA PRO A 160 10.45 -13.78 21.67
C PRO A 160 9.87 -15.19 21.81
N PRO A 161 10.35 -16.18 21.03
CA PRO A 161 9.89 -17.55 21.18
C PRO A 161 10.11 -18.01 22.62
N PRO A 162 9.21 -18.84 23.19
CA PRO A 162 9.41 -19.36 24.54
C PRO A 162 10.77 -20.04 24.62
N SER A 163 11.59 -19.63 25.58
CA SER A 163 12.88 -20.25 25.85
C SER A 163 12.64 -21.74 26.12
N THR A 164 13.06 -22.59 25.18
CA THR A 164 13.04 -24.03 25.40
C THR A 164 14.04 -24.29 26.54
N PRO A 165 13.62 -24.84 27.69
CA PRO A 165 14.57 -25.17 28.74
C PRO A 165 15.58 -26.17 28.17
N ALA A 166 16.86 -25.84 28.28
CA ALA A 166 17.95 -26.69 27.80
C ALA A 166 17.79 -28.10 28.36
N ALA A 167 17.74 -29.09 27.48
CA ALA A 167 17.81 -30.49 27.88
C ALA A 167 19.08 -30.70 28.70
N GLN A 168 18.92 -31.00 29.98
CA GLN A 168 20.03 -31.36 30.86
C GLN A 168 20.61 -32.68 30.35
N THR A 169 21.82 -32.63 29.81
CA THR A 169 22.56 -33.84 29.45
C THR A 169 22.99 -34.53 30.74
N PRO A 170 22.61 -35.79 31.00
CA PRO A 170 23.13 -36.52 32.15
C PRO A 170 24.60 -36.87 31.92
N ILE A 171 25.39 -36.77 32.98
CA ILE A 171 26.80 -37.20 33.08
C ILE A 171 26.85 -38.72 33.24
#